data_AF-A0A7X9E3I1-F1
#
_entry.id   AF-A0A7X9E3I1-F1
#
_cell.length_a   1.000
_cell.length_b   1.000
_cell.length_c   1.000
_cell.angle_alpha   90.00
_cell.angle_beta   90.00
_cell.angle_gamma   90.00
#
_symmetry.space_group_name_H-M   'P 1'
#
loop_
_entity.id
_entity.type
_entity.pdbx_description
1 polymer ?
#
loop_
_entity_poly.entity_id
_entity_poly.type
_entity_poly.pdbx_seq_one_letter_code
_entity_poly.pdbx_strand_id
1 'polypeptide(L)'
;MIRNKTILKKIFFILIPVSITIIFIPGFTNSPVADDWIVIQRNMNLTFPDILKLFTSTNFGWYRPIFELFIYLCSLCFNFQAIDYHVVILILYLFVLFLVGKISFLLTEESGIGFLSAFIFGILSIHSEPVLWISAANEILTAIFLLSSIYFYLVLRINSKKNFTYLFSLLFMVAALSTKETSAFFPLMIPLIEYFIINEKNKNFTLHKLIPVIPFLLIQIIYLVIRITAGFPYEISFHSLKVVYVLLYYLLVIVFSLPDNYGYLSSVNLWLTEPLFPIIIILLSIVALSGYIWLFIKYSFKKHFTNHNNFIKLSICWMLLSVLPILSMVSGRTAFLASIGYSWIFSLFIFSIIKSIRNHSKKIKLVFATISAGLILINISVVQYRCHYWRLAGWTVKNVIHQLNDIVINIPRGEEIYIFGLPDHLNRAYTFRNAVSTINKIYYPDHKIKVWLDTELNKISKKNYLNKNSFIYQNGNLIKQE
;
A
#
# COMPACT_ATOMS: atom_id res chain seq x y z
N MET A 1 10.89 -26.60 -28.35
CA MET A 1 10.63 -25.16 -28.13
C MET A 1 9.47 -24.87 -27.14
N ILE A 2 8.37 -25.65 -27.14
CA ILE A 2 7.23 -25.48 -26.20
C ILE A 2 7.62 -25.80 -24.74
N ARG A 3 8.36 -26.91 -24.51
CA ARG A 3 8.82 -27.36 -23.18
C ARG A 3 9.68 -26.32 -22.44
N ASN A 4 10.51 -25.56 -23.16
CA ASN A 4 11.35 -24.49 -22.59
C ASN A 4 10.54 -23.27 -22.15
N LYS A 5 9.45 -22.93 -22.87
CA LYS A 5 8.57 -21.82 -22.49
C LYS A 5 7.80 -22.13 -21.19
N THR A 6 7.41 -23.39 -20.96
CA THR A 6 6.73 -23.81 -19.73
C THR A 6 7.65 -23.77 -18.52
N ILE A 7 8.92 -24.18 -18.68
CA ILE A 7 9.93 -24.15 -17.61
C ILE A 7 10.25 -22.70 -17.21
N LEU A 8 10.50 -21.82 -18.19
CA LEU A 8 10.74 -20.39 -17.93
C LEU A 8 9.58 -19.74 -17.17
N LYS A 9 8.33 -20.06 -17.56
CA LYS A 9 7.15 -19.58 -16.83
C LYS A 9 7.17 -20.01 -15.36
N LYS A 10 7.43 -21.30 -15.10
CA LYS A 10 7.52 -21.84 -13.72
C LYS A 10 8.62 -21.15 -12.91
N ILE A 11 9.77 -20.89 -13.52
CA ILE A 11 10.88 -20.18 -12.87
C ILE A 11 10.45 -18.76 -12.44
N PHE A 12 9.79 -17.99 -13.31
CA PHE A 12 9.30 -16.66 -12.95
C PHE A 12 8.25 -16.69 -11.83
N PHE A 13 7.39 -17.73 -11.80
CA PHE A 13 6.41 -17.91 -10.72
C PHE A 13 7.05 -18.14 -9.34
N ILE A 14 8.31 -18.57 -9.28
CA ILE A 14 9.04 -18.78 -8.02
C ILE A 14 9.96 -17.59 -7.73
N LEU A 15 10.72 -17.13 -8.73
CA LEU A 15 11.72 -16.08 -8.54
C LEU A 15 11.10 -14.74 -8.14
N ILE A 16 9.93 -14.37 -8.69
CA ILE A 16 9.30 -13.09 -8.36
C ILE A 16 8.90 -13.10 -6.86
N PRO A 17 8.09 -14.06 -6.36
CA PRO A 17 7.77 -14.13 -4.94
C PRO A 17 8.98 -14.16 -4.01
N VAL A 18 10.00 -14.97 -4.33
CA VAL A 18 11.22 -15.06 -3.51
C VAL A 18 11.96 -13.73 -3.46
N SER A 19 12.11 -13.06 -4.61
CA SER A 19 12.80 -11.75 -4.67
C SER A 19 12.06 -10.69 -3.86
N ILE A 20 10.73 -10.61 -3.99
CA ILE A 20 9.94 -9.62 -3.26
C ILE A 20 9.96 -9.92 -1.75
N THR A 21 9.91 -11.19 -1.37
CA THR A 21 10.04 -11.63 0.02
C THR A 21 11.36 -11.16 0.65
N ILE A 22 12.48 -11.37 -0.04
CA ILE A 22 13.80 -10.93 0.41
C ILE A 22 13.86 -9.40 0.57
N ILE A 23 13.18 -8.65 -0.30
CA ILE A 23 13.14 -7.19 -0.25
C ILE A 23 12.42 -6.68 1.01
N PHE A 24 11.30 -7.29 1.43
CA PHE A 24 10.47 -6.75 2.52
C PHE A 24 10.71 -7.37 3.91
N ILE A 25 11.21 -8.61 4.01
CA ILE A 25 11.52 -9.26 5.30
C ILE A 25 12.34 -8.36 6.26
N PRO A 26 13.38 -7.63 5.80
CA PRO A 26 14.18 -6.80 6.69
C PRO A 26 13.41 -5.73 7.46
N GLY A 27 12.21 -5.35 6.99
CA GLY A 27 11.37 -4.32 7.60
C GLY A 27 10.35 -4.82 8.62
N PHE A 28 10.22 -6.13 8.82
CA PHE A 28 9.25 -6.69 9.76
C PHE A 28 9.53 -6.21 11.18
N THR A 29 8.48 -5.75 11.85
CA THR A 29 8.57 -5.27 13.23
C THR A 29 8.37 -6.42 14.22
N ASN A 30 9.06 -6.33 15.36
CA ASN A 30 8.95 -7.31 16.46
C ASN A 30 7.90 -6.91 17.52
N SER A 31 7.20 -5.79 17.31
CA SER A 31 6.14 -5.24 18.14
C SER A 31 5.15 -4.50 17.24
N PRO A 32 3.85 -4.46 17.57
CA PRO A 32 2.91 -3.55 16.94
C PRO A 32 3.38 -2.11 17.13
N VAL A 33 3.10 -1.26 16.17
CA VAL A 33 3.47 0.16 16.21
C VAL A 33 2.28 1.06 15.91
N ALA A 34 2.23 2.18 16.61
CA ALA A 34 1.20 3.19 16.52
C ALA A 34 -0.23 2.64 16.50
N ASP A 35 -0.99 2.90 15.43
CA ASP A 35 -2.39 2.50 15.29
C ASP A 35 -2.58 0.98 15.35
N ASP A 36 -1.54 0.17 15.09
CA ASP A 36 -1.63 -1.29 15.15
C ASP A 36 -2.16 -1.75 16.51
N TRP A 37 -1.76 -1.08 17.59
CA TRP A 37 -2.23 -1.38 18.93
C TRP A 37 -3.74 -1.21 19.06
N ILE A 38 -4.29 -0.05 18.68
CA ILE A 38 -5.73 0.22 18.76
C ILE A 38 -6.50 -0.70 17.83
N VAL A 39 -6.01 -0.87 16.60
CA VAL A 39 -6.66 -1.68 15.55
C VAL A 39 -6.72 -3.14 15.97
N ILE A 40 -5.65 -3.70 16.52
CA ILE A 40 -5.66 -5.08 17.04
C ILE A 40 -6.56 -5.17 18.27
N GLN A 41 -6.39 -4.29 19.27
CA GLN A 41 -7.13 -4.35 20.53
C GLN A 41 -8.65 -4.30 20.33
N ARG A 42 -9.15 -3.37 19.50
CA ARG A 42 -10.59 -3.21 19.32
C ARG A 42 -11.25 -4.37 18.56
N ASN A 43 -10.44 -5.14 17.83
CA ASN A 43 -10.87 -6.31 17.09
C ASN A 43 -10.45 -7.62 17.78
N MET A 44 -10.11 -7.57 19.08
CA MET A 44 -9.94 -8.76 19.89
C MET A 44 -11.25 -9.13 20.57
N ASN A 45 -11.47 -10.43 20.74
CA ASN A 45 -12.59 -10.98 21.53
C ASN A 45 -13.99 -10.51 21.08
N LEU A 46 -14.18 -10.26 19.79
CA LEU A 46 -15.50 -9.90 19.24
C LEU A 46 -16.49 -11.07 19.39
N THR A 47 -17.67 -10.78 19.92
CA THR A 47 -18.80 -11.71 19.91
C THR A 47 -19.51 -11.71 18.56
N PHE A 48 -20.39 -12.68 18.31
CA PHE A 48 -21.17 -12.72 17.06
C PHE A 48 -21.99 -11.43 16.82
N PRO A 49 -22.70 -10.86 17.82
CA PRO A 49 -23.31 -9.53 17.69
C PRO A 49 -22.34 -8.41 17.33
N ASP A 50 -21.12 -8.41 17.89
CA ASP A 50 -20.11 -7.40 17.57
C ASP A 50 -19.66 -7.52 16.10
N ILE A 51 -19.50 -8.74 15.60
CA ILE A 51 -19.17 -9.00 14.19
C ILE A 51 -20.26 -8.44 13.27
N LEU A 52 -21.54 -8.65 13.59
CA LEU A 52 -22.64 -8.07 12.82
C LEU A 52 -22.61 -6.54 12.88
N LYS A 53 -22.30 -5.98 14.05
CA LYS A 53 -22.21 -4.53 14.27
C LYS A 53 -21.12 -3.87 13.42
N LEU A 54 -20.05 -4.58 13.04
CA LEU A 54 -19.05 -4.07 12.10
C LEU A 54 -19.70 -3.61 10.79
N PHE A 55 -20.72 -4.34 10.30
CA PHE A 55 -21.36 -4.07 9.02
C PHE A 55 -22.44 -2.98 9.08
N THR A 56 -22.85 -2.56 10.28
CA THR A 56 -23.94 -1.59 10.48
C THR A 56 -23.48 -0.29 11.16
N SER A 57 -22.21 -0.18 11.55
CA SER A 57 -21.71 0.99 12.29
C SER A 57 -20.35 1.46 11.78
N THR A 58 -19.97 2.68 12.16
CA THR A 58 -18.64 3.25 11.88
C THR A 58 -17.79 3.26 13.14
N ASN A 59 -16.49 3.04 12.97
CA ASN A 59 -15.50 3.17 14.03
C ASN A 59 -14.66 4.42 13.77
N PHE A 60 -14.76 5.42 14.63
CA PHE A 60 -14.09 6.73 14.45
C PHE A 60 -14.38 7.36 13.07
N GLY A 61 -15.61 7.21 12.56
CA GLY A 61 -16.03 7.70 11.24
C GLY A 61 -15.61 6.81 10.05
N TRP A 62 -14.81 5.78 10.28
CA TRP A 62 -14.40 4.81 9.25
C TRP A 62 -15.42 3.67 9.14
N TYR A 63 -15.84 3.35 7.91
CA TYR A 63 -16.64 2.17 7.59
C TYR A 63 -15.77 1.18 6.83
N ARG A 64 -15.18 0.21 7.54
CA ARG A 64 -14.25 -0.77 6.97
C ARG A 64 -14.47 -2.19 7.53
N PRO A 65 -15.71 -2.73 7.54
CA PRO A 65 -16.03 -3.99 8.21
C PRO A 65 -15.17 -5.18 7.77
N ILE A 66 -14.81 -5.27 6.48
CA ILE A 66 -14.01 -6.39 5.99
C ILE A 66 -12.57 -6.29 6.47
N PHE A 67 -12.02 -5.08 6.62
CA PHE A 67 -10.70 -4.89 7.23
C PHE A 67 -10.73 -5.22 8.72
N GLU A 68 -11.74 -4.75 9.45
CA GLU A 68 -11.90 -5.04 10.89
C GLU A 68 -12.06 -6.56 11.12
N LEU A 69 -12.87 -7.23 10.29
CA LEU A 69 -13.03 -8.69 10.32
C LEU A 69 -11.71 -9.41 10.01
N PHE A 70 -10.94 -8.92 9.04
CA PHE A 70 -9.61 -9.48 8.74
C PHE A 70 -8.67 -9.38 9.95
N ILE A 71 -8.65 -8.23 10.63
CA ILE A 71 -7.83 -8.04 11.85
C ILE A 71 -8.34 -8.95 12.97
N TYR A 72 -9.64 -9.09 13.16
CA TYR A 72 -10.23 -10.03 14.12
C TYR A 72 -9.78 -11.48 13.85
N LEU A 73 -9.87 -11.95 12.61
CA LEU A 73 -9.43 -13.30 12.26
C LEU A 73 -7.93 -13.50 12.51
N CYS A 74 -7.10 -12.49 12.27
CA CYS A 74 -5.68 -12.55 12.60
C CYS A 74 -5.46 -12.53 14.13
N SER A 75 -6.24 -11.75 14.89
CA SER A 75 -6.09 -11.61 16.33
C SER A 75 -6.41 -12.90 17.08
N LEU A 76 -7.34 -13.72 16.57
CA LEU A 76 -7.63 -15.07 17.07
C LEU A 76 -6.40 -15.99 17.06
N CYS A 77 -5.51 -15.83 16.07
CA CYS A 77 -4.34 -16.68 15.89
C CYS A 77 -3.08 -16.11 16.55
N PHE A 78 -2.91 -14.78 16.48
CA PHE A 78 -1.60 -14.15 16.71
C PHE A 78 -1.58 -13.14 17.86
N ASN A 79 -2.73 -12.75 18.40
CA ASN A 79 -2.83 -11.70 19.42
C ASN A 79 -2.04 -10.42 19.03
N PHE A 80 -1.06 -9.98 19.83
CA PHE A 80 -0.19 -8.83 19.53
C PHE A 80 1.17 -9.20 18.91
N GLN A 81 1.34 -10.43 18.41
CA GLN A 81 2.59 -10.86 17.77
C GLN A 81 2.74 -10.29 16.36
N ALA A 82 3.37 -9.11 16.23
CA ALA A 82 3.44 -8.37 14.97
C ALA A 82 4.08 -9.14 13.79
N ILE A 83 5.08 -9.98 14.06
CA ILE A 83 5.78 -10.76 13.02
C ILE A 83 4.79 -11.62 12.22
N ASP A 84 3.82 -12.24 12.90
CA ASP A 84 2.86 -13.14 12.25
C ASP A 84 1.91 -12.38 11.32
N TYR A 85 1.48 -11.17 11.72
CA TYR A 85 0.70 -10.29 10.85
C TYR A 85 1.49 -9.90 9.61
N HIS A 86 2.78 -9.56 9.74
CA HIS A 86 3.64 -9.22 8.59
C HIS A 86 3.79 -10.38 7.61
N VAL A 87 3.89 -11.63 8.10
CA VAL A 87 3.91 -12.82 7.25
C VAL A 87 2.60 -12.96 6.46
N VAL A 88 1.45 -12.81 7.12
CA VAL A 88 0.14 -12.86 6.44
C VAL A 88 0.02 -11.74 5.40
N ILE A 89 0.40 -10.51 5.76
CA ILE A 89 0.36 -9.35 4.87
C ILE A 89 1.26 -9.58 3.65
N LEU A 90 2.46 -10.12 3.83
CA LEU A 90 3.36 -10.44 2.74
C LEU A 90 2.77 -11.50 1.80
N ILE A 91 2.14 -12.55 2.32
CA ILE A 91 1.46 -13.57 1.50
C ILE A 91 0.33 -12.92 0.68
N LEU A 92 -0.47 -12.07 1.32
CA LEU A 92 -1.53 -11.31 0.65
C LEU A 92 -0.95 -10.39 -0.43
N TYR A 93 0.17 -9.72 -0.17
CA TYR A 93 0.86 -8.87 -1.12
C TYR A 93 1.35 -9.66 -2.34
N LEU A 94 1.95 -10.83 -2.15
CA LEU A 94 2.37 -11.72 -3.23
C LEU A 94 1.18 -12.17 -4.10
N PHE A 95 0.01 -12.38 -3.49
CA PHE A 95 -1.22 -12.67 -4.22
C PHE A 95 -1.69 -11.47 -5.06
N VAL A 96 -1.55 -10.23 -4.57
CA VAL A 96 -1.77 -9.01 -5.37
C VAL A 96 -0.85 -8.99 -6.59
N LEU A 97 0.45 -9.30 -6.44
CA LEU A 97 1.40 -9.33 -7.57
C LEU A 97 0.95 -10.33 -8.64
N PHE A 98 0.51 -11.50 -8.20
CA PHE A 98 -0.04 -12.52 -9.08
C PHE A 98 -1.24 -11.99 -9.86
N LEU A 99 -2.20 -11.34 -9.20
CA LEU A 99 -3.38 -10.77 -9.86
C LEU A 99 -3.02 -9.65 -10.85
N VAL A 100 -2.12 -8.73 -10.47
CA VAL A 100 -1.63 -7.64 -11.35
C VAL A 100 -1.02 -8.21 -12.63
N GLY A 101 -0.14 -9.21 -12.51
CA GLY A 101 0.47 -9.86 -13.68
C GLY A 101 -0.52 -10.71 -14.48
N LYS A 102 -1.45 -11.39 -13.80
CA LYS A 102 -2.46 -12.24 -14.45
C LYS A 102 -3.44 -11.41 -15.28
N ILE A 103 -3.92 -10.29 -14.76
CA ILE A 103 -4.81 -9.37 -15.48
C ILE A 103 -4.09 -8.75 -16.67
N SER A 104 -2.85 -8.26 -16.48
CA SER A 104 -2.02 -7.75 -17.57
C SER A 104 -1.86 -8.78 -18.70
N PHE A 105 -1.59 -10.04 -18.36
CA PHE A 105 -1.54 -11.13 -19.33
C PHE A 105 -2.90 -11.36 -20.03
N LEU A 106 -4.03 -11.32 -19.31
CA LEU A 106 -5.35 -11.48 -19.93
C LEU A 106 -5.68 -10.35 -20.91
N LEU A 107 -5.25 -9.13 -20.61
CA LEU A 107 -5.53 -7.94 -21.43
C LEU A 107 -4.62 -7.82 -22.65
N THR A 108 -3.38 -8.30 -22.55
CA THR A 108 -2.37 -8.17 -23.61
C THR A 108 -2.10 -9.46 -24.37
N GLU A 109 -2.50 -10.61 -23.82
CA GLU A 109 -2.19 -11.96 -24.29
C GLU A 109 -0.68 -12.28 -24.32
N GLU A 110 0.16 -11.42 -23.73
CA GLU A 110 1.61 -11.50 -23.75
C GLU A 110 2.17 -11.81 -22.35
N SER A 111 2.62 -13.04 -22.12
CA SER A 111 3.08 -13.46 -20.79
C SER A 111 4.28 -12.67 -20.27
N GLY A 112 5.12 -12.11 -21.16
CA GLY A 112 6.24 -11.27 -20.75
C GLY A 112 5.79 -9.96 -20.11
N ILE A 113 4.71 -9.35 -20.63
CA ILE A 113 4.12 -8.15 -20.02
C ILE A 113 3.54 -8.51 -18.66
N GLY A 114 2.83 -9.64 -18.54
CA GLY A 114 2.31 -10.11 -17.25
C GLY A 114 3.38 -10.29 -16.17
N PHE A 115 4.49 -10.98 -16.48
CA PHE A 115 5.58 -11.14 -15.51
C PHE A 115 6.26 -9.82 -15.17
N LEU A 116 6.49 -8.95 -16.15
CA LEU A 116 7.07 -7.63 -15.91
C LEU A 116 6.14 -6.75 -15.07
N SER A 117 4.82 -6.78 -15.30
CA SER A 117 3.86 -6.04 -14.48
C SER A 117 3.91 -6.47 -13.02
N ALA A 118 3.91 -7.78 -12.75
CA ALA A 118 4.00 -8.32 -11.39
C ALA A 118 5.32 -7.94 -10.71
N PHE A 119 6.44 -8.07 -11.42
CA PHE A 119 7.76 -7.75 -10.88
C PHE A 119 7.93 -6.25 -10.63
N ILE A 120 7.59 -5.40 -11.60
CA ILE A 120 7.68 -3.93 -11.48
C ILE A 120 6.82 -3.46 -10.32
N PHE A 121 5.55 -3.89 -10.25
CA PHE A 121 4.68 -3.55 -9.13
C PHE A 121 5.28 -4.04 -7.80
N GLY A 122 5.80 -5.27 -7.76
CA GLY A 122 6.40 -5.86 -6.56
C GLY A 122 7.57 -5.08 -5.97
N ILE A 123 8.36 -4.39 -6.79
CA ILE A 123 9.56 -3.68 -6.33
C ILE A 123 9.31 -2.20 -6.01
N LEU A 124 8.14 -1.63 -6.32
CA LEU A 124 7.93 -0.18 -6.14
C LEU A 124 8.07 0.22 -4.67
N SER A 125 8.90 1.25 -4.42
CA SER A 125 9.18 1.71 -3.07
C SER A 125 7.96 2.21 -2.30
N ILE A 126 6.95 2.68 -3.03
CA ILE A 126 5.66 3.16 -2.51
C ILE A 126 4.85 2.09 -1.77
N HIS A 127 5.19 0.82 -1.94
CA HIS A 127 4.54 -0.30 -1.26
C HIS A 127 5.06 -0.56 0.15
N SER A 128 6.12 0.13 0.57
CA SER A 128 6.72 -0.06 1.89
C SER A 128 5.74 0.09 3.03
N GLU A 129 4.89 1.12 3.03
CA GLU A 129 3.94 1.33 4.13
C GLU A 129 2.80 0.31 4.13
N PRO A 130 2.09 0.03 3.01
CA PRO A 130 1.10 -1.05 2.96
C PRO A 130 1.62 -2.42 3.40
N VAL A 131 2.89 -2.73 3.13
CA VAL A 131 3.50 -4.04 3.46
C VAL A 131 4.05 -4.09 4.89
N LEU A 132 4.62 -3.00 5.41
CA LEU A 132 5.34 -2.99 6.69
C LEU A 132 4.53 -2.44 7.87
N TRP A 133 3.34 -1.89 7.62
CA TRP A 133 2.45 -1.38 8.67
C TRP A 133 1.13 -2.14 8.69
N ILE A 134 0.82 -2.81 9.80
CA ILE A 134 -0.34 -3.70 9.91
C ILE A 134 -1.64 -2.92 9.65
N SER A 135 -1.74 -1.70 10.18
CA SER A 135 -2.89 -0.81 9.98
C SER A 135 -3.06 -0.31 8.54
N ALA A 136 -2.00 -0.36 7.72
CA ALA A 136 -2.04 -0.01 6.29
C ALA A 136 -2.35 -1.22 5.38
N ALA A 137 -2.42 -2.44 5.92
CA ALA A 137 -2.74 -3.65 5.15
C ALA A 137 -4.11 -3.62 4.47
N ASN A 138 -4.99 -2.71 4.88
CA ASN A 138 -6.25 -2.43 4.18
C ASN A 138 -6.07 -2.10 2.70
N GLU A 139 -4.96 -1.47 2.27
CA GLU A 139 -4.70 -1.22 0.84
C GLU A 139 -4.45 -2.51 0.05
N ILE A 140 -3.69 -3.45 0.63
CA ILE A 140 -3.40 -4.75 0.03
C ILE A 140 -4.69 -5.56 -0.08
N LEU A 141 -5.46 -5.64 1.01
CA LEU A 141 -6.72 -6.38 1.03
C LEU A 141 -7.74 -5.78 0.05
N THR A 142 -7.80 -4.45 -0.04
CA THR A 142 -8.63 -3.74 -1.03
C THR A 142 -8.21 -4.11 -2.45
N ALA A 143 -6.90 -4.13 -2.74
CA ALA A 143 -6.38 -4.52 -4.05
C ALA A 143 -6.71 -5.98 -4.40
N ILE A 144 -6.64 -6.91 -3.45
CA ILE A 144 -7.02 -8.31 -3.66
C ILE A 144 -8.46 -8.41 -4.13
N PHE A 145 -9.39 -7.80 -3.40
CA PHE A 145 -10.81 -7.88 -3.73
C PHE A 145 -11.13 -7.13 -5.03
N LEU A 146 -10.58 -5.93 -5.22
CA LEU A 146 -10.77 -5.16 -6.44
C LEU A 146 -10.25 -5.91 -7.68
N LEU A 147 -9.02 -6.42 -7.64
CA LEU A 147 -8.43 -7.16 -8.76
C LEU A 147 -9.10 -8.52 -8.97
N SER A 148 -9.54 -9.19 -7.91
CA SER A 148 -10.32 -10.43 -8.03
C SER A 148 -11.65 -10.15 -8.73
N SER A 149 -12.34 -9.06 -8.37
CA SER A 149 -13.56 -8.64 -9.05
C SER A 149 -13.34 -8.48 -10.55
N ILE A 150 -12.27 -7.79 -10.96
CA ILE A 150 -11.89 -7.62 -12.37
C ILE A 150 -11.54 -8.94 -13.03
N TYR A 151 -10.74 -9.76 -12.36
CA TYR A 151 -10.30 -11.03 -12.90
C TYR A 151 -11.51 -11.91 -13.25
N PHE A 152 -12.45 -12.07 -12.33
CA PHE A 152 -13.67 -12.85 -12.58
C PHE A 152 -14.57 -12.19 -13.63
N TYR A 153 -14.65 -10.86 -13.68
CA TYR A 153 -15.35 -10.14 -14.75
C TYR A 153 -14.73 -10.45 -16.13
N LEU A 154 -13.42 -10.32 -16.27
CA LEU A 154 -12.71 -10.61 -17.52
C LEU A 154 -12.86 -12.08 -17.92
N VAL A 155 -12.75 -13.02 -16.97
CA VAL A 155 -12.94 -14.45 -17.23
C VAL A 155 -14.35 -14.73 -17.77
N LEU A 156 -15.38 -14.12 -17.18
CA LEU A 156 -16.75 -14.23 -17.67
C LEU A 156 -16.86 -13.74 -19.12
N ARG A 157 -16.26 -12.58 -19.42
CA ARG A 157 -16.36 -11.95 -20.73
C ARG A 157 -15.54 -12.64 -21.82
N ILE A 158 -14.43 -13.31 -21.45
CA ILE A 158 -13.53 -13.98 -22.39
C ILE A 158 -13.90 -15.45 -22.61
N ASN A 159 -14.24 -16.20 -21.54
CA ASN A 159 -14.32 -17.67 -21.60
C ASN A 159 -15.75 -18.24 -21.64
N SER A 160 -16.79 -17.41 -21.74
CA SER A 160 -18.21 -17.80 -21.91
C SER A 160 -18.82 -18.76 -20.86
N LYS A 161 -18.07 -19.22 -19.84
CA LYS A 161 -18.58 -20.05 -18.74
C LYS A 161 -19.10 -19.16 -17.61
N LYS A 162 -20.40 -19.28 -17.31
CA LYS A 162 -21.18 -18.20 -16.68
C LYS A 162 -21.58 -18.41 -15.22
N ASN A 163 -21.67 -19.63 -14.70
CA ASN A 163 -22.66 -19.83 -13.63
C ASN A 163 -22.37 -19.07 -12.31
N PHE A 164 -21.11 -18.85 -11.93
CA PHE A 164 -20.78 -18.13 -10.69
C PHE A 164 -19.73 -17.01 -10.83
N THR A 165 -19.09 -16.87 -12.00
CA THR A 165 -18.03 -15.86 -12.20
C THR A 165 -18.55 -14.43 -12.06
N TYR A 166 -19.75 -14.15 -12.56
CA TYR A 166 -20.39 -12.84 -12.40
C TYR A 166 -20.71 -12.54 -10.93
N LEU A 167 -21.30 -13.51 -10.22
CA LEU A 167 -21.62 -13.36 -8.80
C LEU A 167 -20.36 -13.11 -7.97
N PHE A 168 -19.28 -13.87 -8.19
CA PHE A 168 -18.01 -13.62 -7.51
C PHE A 168 -17.45 -12.24 -7.80
N SER A 169 -17.55 -11.76 -9.05
CA SER A 169 -17.12 -10.41 -9.40
C SER A 169 -17.87 -9.34 -8.58
N LEU A 170 -19.19 -9.48 -8.44
CA LEU A 170 -20.01 -8.56 -7.63
C LEU A 170 -19.68 -8.66 -6.14
N LEU A 171 -19.57 -9.87 -5.58
CA LEU A 171 -19.23 -10.08 -4.17
C LEU A 171 -17.87 -9.50 -3.82
N PHE A 172 -16.87 -9.68 -4.70
CA PHE A 172 -15.55 -9.07 -4.52
C PHE A 172 -15.58 -7.55 -4.62
N MET A 173 -16.47 -6.97 -5.43
CA MET A 173 -16.64 -5.51 -5.42
C MET A 173 -17.18 -5.02 -4.07
N VAL A 174 -18.22 -5.66 -3.55
CA VAL A 174 -18.78 -5.33 -2.23
C VAL A 174 -17.70 -5.45 -1.16
N ALA A 175 -16.90 -6.51 -1.20
CA ALA A 175 -15.78 -6.71 -0.27
C ALA A 175 -14.71 -5.60 -0.38
N ALA A 176 -14.37 -5.16 -1.59
CA ALA A 176 -13.42 -4.07 -1.81
C ALA A 176 -13.92 -2.75 -1.19
N LEU A 177 -15.16 -2.36 -1.49
CA LEU A 177 -15.82 -1.15 -0.95
C LEU A 177 -15.94 -1.20 0.58
N SER A 178 -16.13 -2.41 1.12
CA SER A 178 -16.25 -2.68 2.55
C SER A 178 -14.89 -2.80 3.27
N THR A 179 -13.77 -2.78 2.53
CA THR A 179 -12.42 -2.83 3.09
C THR A 179 -11.83 -1.44 3.23
N LYS A 180 -11.93 -0.63 2.17
CA LYS A 180 -11.43 0.75 2.16
C LYS A 180 -12.09 1.57 1.06
N GLU A 181 -12.35 2.82 1.38
CA GLU A 181 -12.93 3.81 0.47
C GLU A 181 -12.07 4.13 -0.76
N THR A 182 -10.77 3.76 -0.75
CA THR A 182 -9.87 3.90 -1.91
C THR A 182 -10.32 3.09 -3.12
N SER A 183 -11.17 2.07 -2.93
CA SER A 183 -11.77 1.30 -4.03
C SER A 183 -12.95 1.97 -4.73
N ALA A 184 -13.43 3.13 -4.27
CA ALA A 184 -14.64 3.77 -4.80
C ALA A 184 -14.55 4.17 -6.29
N PHE A 185 -13.36 4.25 -6.88
CA PHE A 185 -13.19 4.49 -8.32
C PHE A 185 -13.52 3.27 -9.19
N PHE A 186 -13.47 2.06 -8.60
CA PHE A 186 -13.50 0.81 -9.33
C PHE A 186 -14.73 0.62 -10.25
N PRO A 187 -15.97 0.98 -9.86
CA PRO A 187 -17.13 0.84 -10.74
C PRO A 187 -17.02 1.65 -12.03
N LEU A 188 -16.21 2.72 -12.05
CA LEU A 188 -15.92 3.47 -13.28
C LEU A 188 -14.97 2.72 -14.21
N MET A 189 -14.17 1.78 -13.70
CA MET A 189 -13.27 0.95 -14.51
C MET A 189 -14.01 -0.11 -15.33
N ILE A 190 -15.12 -0.67 -14.83
CA ILE A 190 -15.88 -1.69 -15.55
C ILE A 190 -16.40 -1.21 -16.91
N PRO A 191 -17.07 -0.04 -17.04
CA PRO A 191 -17.43 0.52 -18.34
C PRO A 191 -16.21 0.76 -19.26
N LEU A 192 -15.07 1.16 -18.70
CA LEU A 192 -13.85 1.38 -19.49
C LEU A 192 -13.25 0.08 -20.02
N ILE A 193 -13.29 -0.99 -19.22
CA ILE A 193 -12.90 -2.35 -19.67
C ILE A 193 -13.83 -2.79 -20.80
N GLU A 194 -15.13 -2.59 -20.65
CA GLU A 194 -16.11 -2.88 -21.70
C GLU A 194 -15.81 -2.14 -22.99
N TYR A 195 -15.60 -0.83 -22.88
CA TYR A 195 -15.38 0.04 -24.03
C TYR A 195 -14.05 -0.22 -24.73
N PHE A 196 -12.93 -0.20 -24.00
CA PHE A 196 -11.59 -0.30 -24.58
C PHE A 196 -11.18 -1.73 -24.94
N ILE A 197 -11.64 -2.75 -24.22
CA ILE A 197 -11.12 -4.12 -24.38
C ILE A 197 -12.15 -5.03 -25.04
N ILE A 198 -13.37 -5.07 -24.51
CA ILE A 198 -14.37 -6.07 -24.93
C ILE A 198 -15.08 -5.66 -26.22
N ASN A 199 -15.43 -4.38 -26.37
CA ASN A 199 -16.17 -3.88 -27.52
C ASN A 199 -15.30 -3.65 -28.76
N GLU A 200 -14.02 -3.31 -28.59
CA GLU A 200 -13.07 -3.26 -29.71
C GLU A 200 -13.02 -4.59 -30.46
N LYS A 201 -12.94 -5.72 -29.74
CA LYS A 201 -12.93 -7.06 -30.34
C LYS A 201 -14.21 -7.36 -31.15
N ASN A 202 -15.33 -6.72 -30.81
CA ASN A 202 -16.65 -6.99 -31.41
C ASN A 202 -17.13 -5.94 -32.45
N LYS A 203 -16.30 -4.91 -32.76
CA LYS A 203 -16.47 -3.84 -33.78
C LYS A 203 -17.78 -3.02 -33.84
N ASN A 204 -18.89 -3.49 -33.27
CA ASN A 204 -20.18 -2.80 -33.20
C ASN A 204 -20.51 -2.51 -31.73
N PHE A 205 -20.31 -1.27 -31.29
CA PHE A 205 -20.74 -0.83 -29.97
C PHE A 205 -22.25 -0.63 -29.95
N THR A 206 -22.94 -1.24 -28.98
CA THR A 206 -24.36 -1.00 -28.72
C THR A 206 -24.57 -0.81 -27.22
N LEU A 207 -25.48 0.08 -26.83
CA LEU A 207 -25.75 0.41 -25.42
C LEU A 207 -26.15 -0.82 -24.59
N HIS A 208 -26.82 -1.79 -25.21
CA HIS A 208 -27.18 -3.08 -24.58
C HIS A 208 -25.97 -3.84 -24.02
N LYS A 209 -24.76 -3.63 -24.55
CA LYS A 209 -23.53 -4.28 -24.03
C LYS A 209 -23.08 -3.73 -22.68
N LEU A 210 -23.66 -2.61 -22.22
CA LEU A 210 -23.39 -2.03 -20.91
C LEU A 210 -24.34 -2.56 -19.82
N ILE A 211 -25.36 -3.37 -20.15
CA ILE A 211 -26.27 -3.97 -19.16
C ILE A 211 -25.51 -4.70 -18.03
N PRO A 212 -24.45 -5.49 -18.29
CA PRO A 212 -23.68 -6.16 -17.24
C PRO A 212 -22.96 -5.22 -16.26
N VAL A 213 -22.88 -3.92 -16.58
CA VAL A 213 -22.26 -2.89 -15.75
C VAL A 213 -23.24 -2.32 -14.71
N ILE A 214 -24.55 -2.40 -14.98
CA ILE A 214 -25.60 -1.81 -14.14
C ILE A 214 -25.49 -2.25 -12.67
N PRO A 215 -25.34 -3.55 -12.34
CA PRO A 215 -25.21 -3.97 -10.95
C PRO A 215 -24.00 -3.39 -10.22
N PHE A 216 -22.88 -3.15 -10.92
CA PHE A 216 -21.70 -2.49 -10.33
C PHE A 216 -22.03 -1.03 -9.98
N LEU A 217 -22.69 -0.30 -10.88
CA LEU A 217 -23.09 1.08 -10.61
C LEU A 217 -24.11 1.17 -9.47
N LEU A 218 -25.07 0.24 -9.40
CA LEU A 218 -26.06 0.19 -8.32
C LEU A 218 -25.40 -0.03 -6.96
N ILE A 219 -24.49 -1.00 -6.84
CA ILE A 219 -23.75 -1.23 -5.59
C ILE A 219 -22.94 0.01 -5.19
N GLN A 220 -22.33 0.72 -6.16
CA GLN A 220 -21.62 1.97 -5.88
C GLN A 220 -22.53 3.04 -5.33
N ILE A 221 -23.72 3.24 -5.93
CA ILE A 221 -24.70 4.22 -5.46
C ILE A 221 -25.14 3.88 -4.04
N ILE A 222 -25.43 2.60 -3.75
CA ILE A 222 -25.79 2.14 -2.41
C ILE A 222 -24.66 2.44 -1.41
N TYR A 223 -23.42 2.11 -1.75
CA TYR A 223 -22.26 2.40 -0.90
C TYR A 223 -22.10 3.90 -0.64
N LEU A 224 -22.25 4.75 -1.66
CA LEU A 224 -22.17 6.21 -1.51
C LEU A 224 -23.27 6.75 -0.60
N VAL A 225 -24.51 6.26 -0.74
CA VAL A 225 -25.62 6.64 0.14
C VAL A 225 -25.30 6.29 1.59
N ILE A 226 -24.82 5.07 1.85
CA ILE A 226 -24.41 4.64 3.20
C ILE A 226 -23.28 5.53 3.75
N ARG A 227 -22.29 5.88 2.93
CA ARG A 227 -21.17 6.73 3.38
C ARG A 227 -21.58 8.17 3.65
N ILE A 228 -22.47 8.73 2.84
CA ILE A 228 -22.99 10.08 3.04
C ILE A 228 -23.81 10.16 4.33
N THR A 229 -24.64 9.15 4.62
CA THR A 229 -25.45 9.11 5.85
C THR A 229 -24.61 8.80 7.10
N ALA A 230 -23.60 7.95 6.98
CA ALA A 230 -22.72 7.59 8.09
C ALA A 230 -21.63 8.64 8.40
N GLY A 231 -21.40 9.59 7.50
CA GLY A 231 -20.42 10.67 7.63
C GLY A 231 -18.99 10.28 7.25
N PHE A 232 -18.13 11.30 7.19
CA PHE A 232 -16.70 11.16 6.89
C PHE A 232 -15.85 11.53 8.11
N PRO A 233 -14.73 10.83 8.36
CA PRO A 233 -13.84 11.14 9.48
C PRO A 233 -13.00 12.40 9.26
N TYR A 234 -13.13 13.05 8.10
CA TYR A 234 -12.36 14.21 7.70
C TYR A 234 -13.23 15.16 6.87
N GLU A 235 -12.89 16.44 6.92
CA GLU A 235 -13.52 17.45 6.08
C GLU A 235 -13.12 17.26 4.61
N ILE A 236 -14.12 17.34 3.73
CA ILE A 236 -13.90 17.28 2.29
C ILE A 236 -13.66 18.71 1.79
N SER A 237 -12.39 19.11 1.73
CA SER A 237 -11.98 20.38 1.13
C SER A 237 -11.34 20.16 -0.25
N PHE A 238 -11.93 20.79 -1.28
CA PHE A 238 -11.42 20.77 -2.65
C PHE A 238 -10.75 22.09 -2.99
N HIS A 239 -9.43 22.04 -3.18
CA HIS A 239 -8.66 23.15 -3.72
C HIS A 239 -7.98 22.70 -5.02
N SER A 240 -8.19 23.44 -6.11
CA SER A 240 -7.66 23.11 -7.45
C SER A 240 -6.14 22.94 -7.44
N LEU A 241 -5.43 23.83 -6.74
CA LEU A 241 -3.97 23.74 -6.55
C LEU A 241 -3.55 22.47 -5.80
N LYS A 242 -4.32 22.04 -4.79
CA LYS A 242 -4.04 20.82 -4.03
C LYS A 242 -4.01 19.60 -4.94
N VAL A 243 -4.95 19.49 -5.89
CA VAL A 243 -5.01 18.40 -6.88
C VAL A 243 -3.71 18.32 -7.70
N VAL A 244 -3.20 19.46 -8.17
CA VAL A 244 -1.94 19.51 -8.94
C VAL A 244 -0.76 19.01 -8.09
N TYR A 245 -0.63 19.47 -6.85
CA TYR A 245 0.45 19.02 -5.96
C TYR A 245 0.32 17.54 -5.57
N VAL A 246 -0.90 17.01 -5.40
CA VAL A 246 -1.14 15.57 -5.16
C VAL A 246 -0.65 14.73 -6.34
N LEU A 247 -1.04 15.12 -7.56
CA LEU A 247 -0.65 14.41 -8.77
C LEU A 247 0.88 14.47 -8.98
N LEU A 248 1.49 15.63 -8.72
CA LEU A 248 2.94 15.77 -8.77
C LEU A 248 3.65 14.90 -7.73
N TYR A 249 3.16 14.87 -6.49
CA TYR A 249 3.69 14.00 -5.45
C TYR A 249 3.63 12.52 -5.85
N TYR A 250 2.48 12.03 -6.34
CA TYR A 250 2.37 10.64 -6.77
C TYR A 250 3.23 10.34 -8.00
N LEU A 251 3.38 11.29 -8.94
CA LEU A 251 4.34 11.16 -10.03
C LEU A 251 5.76 10.99 -9.49
N LEU A 252 6.18 11.84 -8.55
CA LEU A 252 7.53 11.80 -7.97
C LEU A 252 7.79 10.50 -7.22
N VAL A 253 6.85 10.03 -6.41
CA VAL A 253 7.05 8.84 -5.59
C VAL A 253 6.92 7.54 -6.39
N ILE A 254 5.98 7.45 -7.34
CA ILE A 254 5.80 6.26 -8.17
C ILE A 254 6.88 6.16 -9.25
N VAL A 255 7.15 7.25 -9.99
CA VAL A 255 8.02 7.21 -11.18
C VAL A 255 9.48 7.40 -10.82
N PHE A 256 9.79 8.34 -9.92
CA PHE A 256 11.16 8.67 -9.53
C PHE A 256 11.59 8.02 -8.22
N SER A 257 10.74 7.14 -7.66
CA SER A 257 10.99 6.43 -6.39
C SER A 257 11.35 7.39 -5.26
N LEU A 258 10.87 8.64 -5.31
CA LEU A 258 11.21 9.67 -4.34
C LEU A 258 10.86 9.15 -2.93
N PRO A 259 11.83 9.06 -2.01
CA PRO A 259 11.56 8.54 -0.67
C PRO A 259 10.59 9.47 0.04
N ASP A 260 9.40 8.96 0.36
CA ASP A 260 8.39 9.69 1.09
C ASP A 260 8.36 9.32 2.57
N ASN A 261 7.66 10.16 3.32
CA ASN A 261 7.34 9.95 4.72
C ASN A 261 5.94 9.30 4.85
N TYR A 262 5.33 9.40 6.02
CA TYR A 262 3.95 8.95 6.27
C TYR A 262 2.85 9.89 5.69
N GLY A 263 3.25 10.97 5.01
CA GLY A 263 2.36 11.97 4.43
C GLY A 263 3.13 12.98 3.59
N TYR A 264 2.45 13.66 2.66
CA TYR A 264 3.07 14.61 1.73
C TYR A 264 3.77 15.78 2.44
N LEU A 265 3.06 16.52 3.30
CA LEU A 265 3.61 17.71 3.97
C LEU A 265 4.79 17.35 4.88
N SER A 266 4.70 16.23 5.58
CA SER A 266 5.80 15.68 6.38
C SER A 266 6.98 15.18 5.54
N SER A 267 6.78 14.88 4.26
CA SER A 267 7.87 14.51 3.34
C SER A 267 8.70 15.73 2.96
N VAL A 268 8.10 16.93 2.88
CA VAL A 268 8.84 18.16 2.56
C VAL A 268 9.89 18.47 3.62
N ASN A 269 9.51 18.46 4.90
CA ASN A 269 10.46 18.69 6.01
C ASN A 269 11.61 17.67 6.01
N LEU A 270 11.32 16.43 5.64
CA LEU A 270 12.32 15.38 5.50
C LEU A 270 13.30 15.67 4.35
N TRP A 271 12.80 16.09 3.19
CA TRP A 271 13.67 16.43 2.06
C TRP A 271 14.54 17.66 2.36
N LEU A 272 14.09 18.56 3.23
CA LEU A 272 14.87 19.73 3.66
C LEU A 272 15.95 19.38 4.69
N THR A 273 15.67 18.44 5.60
CA THR A 273 16.60 18.05 6.69
C THR A 273 17.63 17.03 6.24
N GLU A 274 17.25 16.08 5.38
CA GLU A 274 18.14 15.05 4.82
C GLU A 274 18.12 15.06 3.27
N PRO A 275 18.61 16.13 2.60
CA PRO A 275 18.40 16.34 1.17
C PRO A 275 19.19 15.40 0.26
N LEU A 276 20.36 14.90 0.71
CA LEU A 276 21.28 14.16 -0.15
C LEU A 276 20.66 12.89 -0.73
N PHE A 277 19.97 12.10 0.10
CA PHE A 277 19.39 10.83 -0.34
C PHE A 277 18.26 11.03 -1.37
N PRO A 278 17.23 11.87 -1.13
CA PRO A 278 16.22 12.21 -2.14
C PRO A 278 16.78 12.76 -3.45
N ILE A 279 17.77 13.66 -3.39
CA ILE A 279 18.38 14.27 -4.58
C ILE A 279 19.09 13.21 -5.43
N ILE A 280 19.91 12.36 -4.81
CA ILE A 280 20.61 11.28 -5.52
C ILE A 280 19.60 10.32 -6.17
N ILE A 281 18.55 9.93 -5.44
CA ILE A 281 17.51 9.03 -5.97
C ILE A 281 16.78 9.63 -7.17
N ILE A 282 16.41 10.91 -7.12
CA ILE A 282 15.77 11.60 -8.26
C ILE A 282 16.74 11.67 -9.45
N LEU A 283 17.98 12.10 -9.25
CA LEU A 283 18.96 12.24 -10.33
C LEU A 283 19.23 10.91 -11.02
N LEU A 284 19.47 9.85 -10.24
CA LEU A 284 19.67 8.50 -10.79
C LEU A 284 18.42 8.00 -11.52
N SER A 285 17.23 8.28 -11.00
CA SER A 285 15.96 7.93 -11.66
C SER A 285 15.79 8.68 -12.98
N ILE A 286 16.08 9.98 -13.04
CA ILE A 286 16.05 10.78 -14.26
C ILE A 286 17.02 10.20 -15.30
N VAL A 287 18.26 9.90 -14.92
CA VAL A 287 19.26 9.33 -15.83
C VAL A 287 18.79 7.99 -16.39
N ALA A 288 18.31 7.09 -15.52
CA ALA A 288 17.86 5.76 -15.94
C ALA A 288 16.60 5.83 -16.82
N LEU A 289 15.60 6.64 -16.45
CA LEU A 289 14.38 6.84 -17.23
C LEU A 289 14.67 7.50 -18.57
N SER A 290 15.59 8.46 -18.62
CA SER A 290 16.02 9.10 -19.88
C SER A 290 16.70 8.09 -20.81
N GLY A 291 17.54 7.20 -20.27
CA GLY A 291 18.13 6.10 -21.03
C GLY A 291 17.08 5.13 -21.58
N TYR A 292 16.05 4.81 -20.79
CA TYR A 292 14.90 4.02 -21.20
C TYR A 292 14.11 4.68 -22.34
N ILE A 293 13.80 5.97 -22.20
CA ILE A 293 13.11 6.78 -23.21
C ILE A 293 13.92 6.81 -24.50
N TRP A 294 15.23 7.04 -24.41
CA TRP A 294 16.12 7.02 -25.56
C TRP A 294 16.12 5.67 -26.28
N LEU A 295 16.25 4.55 -25.56
CA LEU A 295 16.17 3.21 -26.13
C LEU A 295 14.82 2.97 -26.81
N PHE A 296 13.74 3.40 -26.18
CA PHE A 296 12.39 3.21 -26.71
C PHE A 296 12.13 4.00 -27.99
N ILE A 297 12.47 5.30 -28.01
CA ILE A 297 12.31 6.15 -29.19
C ILE A 297 13.14 5.60 -30.35
N LYS A 298 14.39 5.22 -30.08
CA LYS A 298 15.32 4.76 -31.12
C LYS A 298 14.96 3.40 -31.71
N TYR A 299 14.47 2.46 -30.90
CA TYR A 299 14.33 1.05 -31.31
C TYR A 299 12.90 0.49 -31.30
N SER A 300 11.95 1.11 -30.60
CA SER A 300 10.70 0.42 -30.22
C SER A 300 9.40 1.16 -30.55
N PHE A 301 9.39 2.50 -30.59
CA PHE A 301 8.15 3.30 -30.58
C PHE A 301 7.11 2.88 -31.63
N LYS A 302 7.52 2.71 -32.90
CA LYS A 302 6.59 2.44 -34.01
C LYS A 302 6.19 0.96 -34.18
N LYS A 303 6.90 0.00 -33.56
CA LYS A 303 6.86 -1.41 -33.98
C LYS A 303 6.02 -2.33 -33.10
N HIS A 304 6.02 -2.09 -31.79
CA HIS A 304 5.40 -3.02 -30.82
C HIS A 304 4.47 -2.32 -29.82
N PHE A 305 4.69 -1.04 -29.54
CA PHE A 305 3.93 -0.31 -28.52
C PHE A 305 2.52 0.09 -29.00
N THR A 306 2.39 0.49 -30.27
CA THR A 306 1.14 0.95 -30.88
C THR A 306 0.07 -0.15 -31.00
N ASN A 307 0.46 -1.42 -30.98
CA ASN A 307 -0.47 -2.54 -31.04
C ASN A 307 -1.28 -2.72 -29.74
N HIS A 308 -0.94 -2.00 -28.67
CA HIS A 308 -1.57 -2.12 -27.36
C HIS A 308 -2.22 -0.80 -26.90
N ASN A 309 -2.66 0.05 -27.84
CA ASN A 309 -3.24 1.37 -27.55
C ASN A 309 -4.36 1.35 -26.51
N ASN A 310 -5.25 0.36 -26.54
CA ASN A 310 -6.36 0.29 -25.60
C ASN A 310 -5.95 -0.17 -24.20
N PHE A 311 -4.93 -1.04 -24.10
CA PHE A 311 -4.30 -1.36 -22.82
C PHE A 311 -3.61 -0.14 -22.20
N ILE A 312 -2.95 0.68 -23.03
CA ILE A 312 -2.35 1.96 -22.58
C ILE A 312 -3.42 2.91 -22.06
N LYS A 313 -4.49 3.15 -22.82
CA LYS A 313 -5.62 4.01 -22.40
C LYS A 313 -6.23 3.53 -21.09
N LEU A 314 -6.51 2.24 -20.97
CA LEU A 314 -7.06 1.64 -19.75
C LEU A 314 -6.12 1.86 -18.55
N SER A 315 -4.81 1.69 -18.74
CA SER A 315 -3.82 1.86 -17.69
C SER A 315 -3.66 3.32 -17.25
N ILE A 316 -3.76 4.28 -18.18
CA ILE A 316 -3.76 5.72 -17.87
C ILE A 316 -5.03 6.07 -17.10
N CYS A 317 -6.19 5.62 -17.57
CA CYS A 317 -7.46 5.82 -16.87
C CYS A 317 -7.41 5.21 -15.46
N TRP A 318 -6.84 4.02 -15.30
CA TRP A 318 -6.65 3.40 -13.99
C TRP A 318 -5.87 4.31 -13.04
N MET A 319 -4.70 4.76 -13.49
CA MET A 319 -3.81 5.61 -12.69
C MET A 319 -4.49 6.92 -12.28
N LEU A 320 -5.27 7.54 -13.17
CA LEU A 320 -5.95 8.80 -12.88
C LEU A 320 -7.20 8.61 -12.00
N LEU A 321 -8.04 7.62 -12.30
CA LEU A 321 -9.29 7.40 -11.58
C LEU A 321 -9.06 6.91 -10.15
N SER A 322 -8.04 6.08 -9.93
CA SER A 322 -7.69 5.58 -8.59
C SER A 322 -7.21 6.67 -7.62
N VAL A 323 -6.78 7.82 -8.14
CA VAL A 323 -6.40 8.98 -7.33
C VAL A 323 -7.62 9.80 -6.88
N LEU A 324 -8.76 9.69 -7.57
CA LEU A 324 -9.94 10.52 -7.28
C LEU A 324 -10.45 10.40 -5.83
N PRO A 325 -10.61 9.20 -5.24
CA PRO A 325 -11.13 9.06 -3.88
C PRO A 325 -10.20 9.63 -2.80
N ILE A 326 -8.93 9.88 -3.13
CA ILE A 326 -7.86 10.23 -2.20
C ILE A 326 -7.29 11.63 -2.44
N LEU A 327 -7.91 12.46 -3.29
CA LEU A 327 -7.46 13.83 -3.56
C LEU A 327 -7.38 14.70 -2.29
N SER A 328 -8.21 14.40 -1.28
CA SER A 328 -8.20 15.10 0.00
C SER A 328 -7.11 14.57 0.97
N MET A 329 -6.69 13.31 0.82
CA MET A 329 -5.79 12.60 1.72
C MET A 329 -4.49 12.19 1.00
N VAL A 330 -3.43 12.97 1.21
CA VAL A 330 -2.16 12.78 0.51
C VAL A 330 -1.18 11.98 1.37
N SER A 331 -1.05 10.70 1.07
CA SER A 331 -0.09 9.80 1.72
C SER A 331 0.51 8.82 0.70
N GLY A 332 1.68 8.28 1.00
CA GLY A 332 2.31 7.30 0.12
C GLY A 332 1.44 6.06 -0.10
N ARG A 333 0.95 5.48 1.01
CA ARG A 333 0.11 4.26 1.00
C ARG A 333 -1.13 4.37 0.10
N THR A 334 -1.73 5.55 -0.04
CA THR A 334 -2.93 5.74 -0.89
C THR A 334 -2.62 5.66 -2.38
N ALA A 335 -1.36 5.80 -2.79
CA ALA A 335 -0.92 5.63 -4.19
C ALA A 335 -0.82 4.15 -4.62
N PHE A 336 -1.01 3.19 -3.70
CA PHE A 336 -0.86 1.76 -3.96
C PHE A 336 -1.68 1.28 -5.17
N LEU A 337 -2.98 1.61 -5.21
CA LEU A 337 -3.86 1.23 -6.32
C LEU A 337 -3.51 1.96 -7.63
N ALA A 338 -3.07 3.22 -7.57
CA ALA A 338 -2.68 3.99 -8.75
C ALA A 338 -1.44 3.42 -9.44
N SER A 339 -0.50 2.89 -8.65
CA SER A 339 0.74 2.31 -9.16
C SER A 339 0.53 1.05 -10.02
N ILE A 340 -0.64 0.40 -9.96
CA ILE A 340 -1.01 -0.72 -10.85
C ILE A 340 -1.01 -0.26 -12.31
N GLY A 341 -1.67 0.87 -12.62
CA GLY A 341 -1.71 1.44 -13.97
C GLY A 341 -0.32 1.83 -14.48
N TYR A 342 0.51 2.40 -13.60
CA TYR A 342 1.92 2.67 -13.91
C TYR A 342 2.69 1.38 -14.24
N SER A 343 2.56 0.35 -13.41
CA SER A 343 3.27 -0.93 -13.60
C SER A 343 2.91 -1.60 -14.94
N TRP A 344 1.64 -1.51 -15.35
CA TRP A 344 1.17 -2.02 -16.64
C TRP A 344 1.80 -1.28 -17.81
N ILE A 345 1.77 0.05 -17.83
CA ILE A 345 2.39 0.85 -18.92
C ILE A 345 3.90 0.63 -18.96
N PHE A 346 4.55 0.67 -17.81
CA PHE A 346 6.01 0.53 -17.74
C PHE A 346 6.44 -0.88 -18.15
N SER A 347 5.67 -1.92 -17.80
CA SER A 347 5.93 -3.28 -18.27
C SER A 347 5.81 -3.43 -19.78
N LEU A 348 4.79 -2.81 -20.40
CA LEU A 348 4.64 -2.81 -21.86
C LEU A 348 5.81 -2.08 -22.53
N PHE A 349 6.23 -0.95 -21.96
CA PHE A 349 7.36 -0.17 -22.46
C PHE A 349 8.65 -0.99 -22.45
N ILE A 350 8.99 -1.60 -21.31
CA ILE A 350 10.16 -2.48 -21.15
C ILE A 350 10.07 -3.68 -22.11
N PHE A 351 8.91 -4.34 -22.16
CA PHE A 351 8.70 -5.49 -23.03
C PHE A 351 8.93 -5.16 -24.51
N SER A 352 8.44 -4.00 -24.94
CA SER A 352 8.60 -3.52 -26.32
C SER A 352 10.08 -3.29 -26.66
N ILE A 353 10.85 -2.69 -25.75
CA ILE A 353 12.30 -2.53 -25.91
C ILE A 353 12.99 -3.89 -26.01
N ILE A 354 12.73 -4.81 -25.08
CA ILE A 354 13.32 -6.16 -25.07
C ILE A 354 13.11 -6.86 -26.41
N LYS A 355 11.89 -6.79 -26.95
CA LYS A 355 11.53 -7.42 -28.23
C LYS A 355 12.29 -6.79 -29.40
N SER A 356 12.42 -5.47 -29.41
CA SER A 356 13.15 -4.72 -30.44
C SER A 356 14.67 -4.95 -30.42
N ILE A 357 15.29 -4.96 -29.23
CA ILE A 357 16.75 -5.06 -29.11
C ILE A 357 17.27 -6.51 -29.15
N ARG A 358 16.36 -7.51 -29.19
CA ARG A 358 16.74 -8.94 -29.16
C ARG A 358 17.77 -9.32 -30.22
N ASN A 359 17.62 -8.78 -31.43
CA ASN A 359 18.50 -9.05 -32.59
C ASN A 359 19.63 -8.02 -32.75
N HIS A 360 19.82 -7.12 -31.78
CA HIS A 360 20.87 -6.10 -31.80
C HIS A 360 22.16 -6.58 -31.10
N SER A 361 23.21 -5.76 -31.18
CA SER A 361 24.54 -6.06 -30.63
C SER A 361 24.52 -6.34 -29.12
N LYS A 362 25.49 -7.12 -28.63
CA LYS A 362 25.66 -7.40 -27.19
C LYS A 362 25.79 -6.11 -26.37
N LYS A 363 26.43 -5.06 -26.93
CA LYS A 363 26.59 -3.75 -26.28
C LYS A 363 25.25 -3.10 -25.94
N ILE A 364 24.29 -3.08 -26.88
CA ILE A 364 22.97 -2.48 -26.63
C ILE A 364 22.19 -3.25 -25.55
N LYS A 365 22.28 -4.58 -25.57
CA LYS A 365 21.65 -5.43 -24.54
C LYS A 365 22.27 -5.20 -23.16
N LEU A 366 23.59 -4.99 -23.09
CA LEU A 366 24.27 -4.64 -21.85
C LEU A 366 23.83 -3.26 -21.34
N VAL A 367 23.76 -2.25 -22.21
CA VAL A 367 23.25 -0.91 -21.84
C VAL A 367 21.84 -1.00 -21.26
N PHE A 368 20.94 -1.72 -21.92
CA PHE A 368 19.59 -1.96 -21.40
C PHE A 368 19.63 -2.64 -20.02
N ALA A 369 20.39 -3.73 -19.87
CA ALA A 369 20.50 -4.46 -18.61
C ALA A 369 21.06 -3.59 -17.47
N THR A 370 22.06 -2.75 -17.73
CA THR A 370 22.64 -1.82 -16.76
C THR A 370 21.60 -0.78 -16.32
N ILE A 371 20.85 -0.20 -17.26
CA ILE A 371 19.79 0.76 -16.94
C ILE A 371 18.67 0.08 -16.13
N SER A 372 18.26 -1.14 -16.51
CA SER A 372 17.27 -1.93 -15.77
C SER A 372 17.73 -2.25 -14.35
N ALA A 373 18.98 -2.70 -14.18
CA ALA A 373 19.56 -2.97 -12.88
C ALA A 373 19.63 -1.71 -12.01
N GLY A 374 19.97 -0.56 -12.60
CA GLY A 374 19.96 0.73 -11.93
C GLY A 374 18.59 1.08 -11.34
N LEU A 375 17.51 1.01 -12.13
CA LEU A 375 16.15 1.29 -11.63
C LEU A 375 15.70 0.31 -10.53
N ILE A 376 16.04 -0.97 -10.67
CA ILE A 376 15.73 -1.98 -9.66
C ILE A 376 16.48 -1.65 -8.36
N LEU A 377 17.77 -1.34 -8.44
CA LEU A 377 18.58 -0.98 -7.28
C LEU A 377 18.11 0.32 -6.61
N ILE A 378 17.67 1.32 -7.37
CA ILE A 378 17.09 2.56 -6.83
C ILE A 378 15.86 2.23 -5.97
N ASN A 379 14.91 1.46 -6.52
CA ASN A 379 13.70 1.07 -5.79
C ASN A 379 14.02 0.24 -4.55
N ILE A 380 14.88 -0.77 -4.68
CA ILE A 380 15.31 -1.61 -3.55
C ILE A 380 16.00 -0.75 -2.49
N SER A 381 16.84 0.20 -2.86
CA SER A 381 17.53 1.09 -1.90
C SER A 381 16.54 1.90 -1.08
N VAL A 382 15.49 2.42 -1.72
CA VAL A 382 14.43 3.17 -1.01
C VAL A 382 13.61 2.24 -0.13
N VAL A 383 13.28 1.02 -0.59
CA VAL A 383 12.59 0.03 0.26
C VAL A 383 13.44 -0.39 1.46
N GLN A 384 14.73 -0.66 1.28
CA GLN A 384 15.63 -1.03 2.38
C GLN A 384 15.78 0.12 3.38
N TYR A 385 15.86 1.36 2.88
CA TYR A 385 15.82 2.55 3.72
C TYR A 385 14.54 2.57 4.57
N ARG A 386 13.36 2.32 3.98
CA ARG A 386 12.09 2.29 4.69
C ARG A 386 12.03 1.13 5.70
N CYS A 387 12.47 -0.07 5.29
CA CYS A 387 12.56 -1.25 6.14
C CYS A 387 13.36 -1.00 7.42
N HIS A 388 14.51 -0.32 7.30
CA HIS A 388 15.34 0.01 8.45
C HIS A 388 14.56 0.77 9.53
N TYR A 389 13.78 1.79 9.15
CA TYR A 389 13.04 2.60 10.11
C TYR A 389 11.81 1.90 10.69
N TRP A 390 11.10 1.09 9.89
CA TRP A 390 10.00 0.27 10.43
C TRP A 390 10.52 -0.72 11.47
N ARG A 391 11.62 -1.42 11.18
CA ARG A 391 12.25 -2.34 12.13
C ARG A 391 12.71 -1.61 13.40
N LEU A 392 13.33 -0.44 13.24
CA LEU A 392 13.78 0.38 14.38
C LEU A 392 12.58 0.84 15.23
N ALA A 393 11.49 1.27 14.61
CA ALA A 393 10.26 1.65 15.31
C ALA A 393 9.71 0.50 16.17
N GLY A 394 9.62 -0.71 15.60
CA GLY A 394 9.22 -1.90 16.35
C GLY A 394 10.15 -2.18 17.54
N TRP A 395 11.46 -2.12 17.31
CA TRP A 395 12.46 -2.33 18.35
C TRP A 395 12.36 -1.30 19.47
N THR A 396 12.17 -0.02 19.15
CA THR A 396 12.01 1.04 20.15
C THR A 396 10.75 0.85 20.98
N VAL A 397 9.61 0.52 20.36
CA VAL A 397 8.38 0.23 21.12
C VAL A 397 8.60 -0.94 22.08
N LYS A 398 9.21 -2.03 21.60
CA LYS A 398 9.53 -3.20 22.42
C LYS A 398 10.47 -2.87 23.57
N ASN A 399 11.52 -2.08 23.31
CA ASN A 399 12.52 -1.68 24.31
C ASN A 399 11.92 -0.81 25.41
N VAL A 400 11.06 0.16 25.06
CA VAL A 400 10.37 0.99 26.05
C VAL A 400 9.40 0.16 26.89
N ILE A 401 8.67 -0.78 26.29
CA ILE A 401 7.82 -1.70 27.06
C ILE A 401 8.65 -2.51 28.04
N HIS A 402 9.82 -3.02 27.63
CA HIS A 402 10.73 -3.73 28.54
C HIS A 402 11.16 -2.85 29.71
N GLN A 403 11.60 -1.62 29.46
CA GLN A 403 12.02 -0.70 30.53
C GLN A 403 10.86 -0.32 31.45
N LEU A 404 9.64 -0.19 30.91
CA LEU A 404 8.46 0.08 31.71
C LEU A 404 8.11 -1.09 32.63
N ASN A 405 8.28 -2.34 32.20
CA ASN A 405 8.13 -3.48 33.09
C ASN A 405 9.06 -3.38 34.31
N ASP A 406 10.31 -2.96 34.11
CA ASP A 406 11.30 -2.79 35.19
C ASP A 406 10.95 -1.61 36.12
N ILE A 407 10.46 -0.50 35.56
CA ILE A 407 10.04 0.69 36.32
C ILE A 407 8.81 0.41 37.17
N VAL A 408 7.80 -0.24 36.59
CA VAL A 408 6.49 -0.47 37.23
C VAL A 408 6.61 -1.37 38.47
N ILE A 409 7.56 -2.33 38.48
CA ILE A 409 7.83 -3.18 39.65
C ILE A 409 8.14 -2.36 40.91
N ASN A 410 8.82 -1.23 40.75
CA ASN A 410 9.29 -0.40 41.86
C ASN A 410 8.29 0.72 42.24
N ILE A 411 7.14 0.81 41.56
CA ILE A 411 6.14 1.85 41.78
C ILE A 411 4.86 1.22 42.34
N PRO A 412 4.38 1.66 43.52
CA PRO A 412 3.15 1.14 44.11
C PRO A 412 1.95 1.22 43.17
N ARG A 413 1.04 0.25 43.29
CA ARG A 413 -0.21 0.22 42.52
C ARG A 413 -1.02 1.48 42.76
N GLY A 414 -1.65 2.00 41.70
CA GLY A 414 -2.46 3.22 41.75
C GLY A 414 -1.66 4.53 41.67
N GLU A 415 -0.33 4.51 41.79
CA GLU A 415 0.48 5.69 41.51
C GLU A 415 0.53 5.99 40.00
N GLU A 416 0.59 7.28 39.67
CA GLU A 416 0.72 7.74 38.29
C GLU A 416 2.19 7.77 37.86
N ILE A 417 2.46 7.31 36.64
CA ILE A 417 3.79 7.32 36.01
C ILE A 417 3.75 8.32 34.87
N TYR A 418 4.72 9.22 34.84
CA TYR A 418 4.80 10.30 33.87
C TYR A 418 5.99 10.04 32.94
N ILE A 419 5.73 9.91 31.64
CA ILE A 419 6.77 9.69 30.63
C ILE A 419 6.77 10.85 29.64
N PHE A 420 7.94 11.44 29.41
CA PHE A 420 8.12 12.58 28.53
C PHE A 420 9.05 12.24 27.38
N GLY A 421 8.69 12.68 26.18
CA GLY A 421 9.57 12.65 25.01
C GLY A 421 9.66 11.31 24.31
N LEU A 422 8.69 10.40 24.51
CA LEU A 422 8.61 9.22 23.64
C LEU A 422 8.42 9.66 22.19
N PRO A 423 9.10 9.01 21.22
CA PRO A 423 9.01 9.43 19.84
C PRO A 423 7.60 9.18 19.30
N ASP A 424 6.92 10.22 18.78
CA ASP A 424 5.70 10.03 17.99
C ASP A 424 6.03 9.22 16.72
N HIS A 425 7.19 9.53 16.12
CA HIS A 425 7.81 8.83 15.00
C HIS A 425 9.31 8.67 15.21
N LEU A 426 9.91 7.61 14.65
CA LEU A 426 11.35 7.54 14.44
C LEU A 426 11.66 7.74 12.97
N ASN A 427 12.04 8.96 12.62
CA ASN A 427 12.15 9.43 11.24
C ASN A 427 10.87 9.13 10.44
N ARG A 428 10.86 8.01 9.70
CA ARG A 428 9.90 7.73 8.62
C ARG A 428 8.85 6.65 8.96
N ALA A 429 8.89 6.12 10.19
CA ALA A 429 8.00 5.08 10.68
C ALA A 429 7.31 5.52 11.98
N TYR A 430 6.03 5.19 12.11
CA TYR A 430 5.25 5.48 13.30
C TYR A 430 5.71 4.64 14.50
N THR A 431 5.72 5.23 15.70
CA THR A 431 6.10 4.55 16.96
C THR A 431 4.98 4.56 17.98
N PHE A 432 4.87 5.58 18.84
CA PHE A 432 3.93 5.58 19.97
C PHE A 432 2.62 6.30 19.69
N ARG A 433 2.48 6.94 18.51
CA ARG A 433 1.23 7.59 18.09
C ARG A 433 0.03 6.70 18.34
N ASN A 434 -0.94 7.13 19.14
CA ASN A 434 -2.15 6.37 19.48
C ASN A 434 -1.92 5.01 20.19
N ALA A 435 -0.68 4.55 20.39
CA ALA A 435 -0.38 3.25 20.98
C ALA A 435 -0.49 3.26 22.52
N VAL A 436 -0.10 4.36 23.14
CA VAL A 436 0.13 4.47 24.59
C VAL A 436 -1.08 4.02 25.42
N SER A 437 -2.27 4.53 25.10
CA SER A 437 -3.49 4.22 25.87
C SER A 437 -3.80 2.72 25.86
N THR A 438 -3.55 2.08 24.72
CA THR A 438 -3.76 0.65 24.52
C THR A 438 -2.70 -0.16 25.27
N ILE A 439 -1.42 0.22 25.16
CA ILE A 439 -0.31 -0.39 25.89
C ILE A 439 -0.58 -0.33 27.40
N ASN A 440 -0.98 0.83 27.94
CA ASN A 440 -1.30 0.98 29.35
C ASN A 440 -2.42 0.03 29.79
N LYS A 441 -3.52 0.00 29.04
CA LYS A 441 -4.67 -0.85 29.36
C LYS A 441 -4.36 -2.35 29.34
N ILE A 442 -3.41 -2.78 28.48
CA ILE A 442 -3.09 -4.20 28.30
C ILE A 442 -2.01 -4.67 29.28
N TYR A 443 -0.91 -3.93 29.39
CA TYR A 443 0.26 -4.37 30.16
C TYR A 443 0.26 -3.85 31.60
N TYR A 444 -0.38 -2.70 31.85
CA TYR A 444 -0.29 -2.00 33.13
C TYR A 444 -1.67 -1.59 33.68
N PRO A 445 -2.63 -2.51 33.82
CA PRO A 445 -4.01 -2.17 34.21
C PRO A 445 -4.12 -1.56 35.62
N ASP A 446 -3.15 -1.85 36.50
CA ASP A 446 -3.12 -1.36 37.88
C ASP A 446 -2.41 0.00 38.03
N HIS A 447 -1.87 0.54 36.94
CA HIS A 447 -1.09 1.79 36.92
C HIS A 447 -1.68 2.78 35.91
N LYS A 448 -1.49 4.06 36.19
CA LYS A 448 -1.89 5.15 35.28
C LYS A 448 -0.66 5.76 34.65
N ILE A 449 -0.32 5.30 33.45
CA ILE A 449 0.78 5.86 32.68
C ILE A 449 0.28 7.03 31.83
N LYS A 450 0.80 8.23 32.10
CA LYS A 450 0.61 9.42 31.28
C LYS A 450 1.85 9.66 30.45
N VAL A 451 1.67 9.76 29.14
CA VAL A 451 2.77 9.98 28.20
C VAL A 451 2.54 11.27 27.44
N TRP A 452 3.61 12.02 27.27
CA TRP A 452 3.70 13.10 26.30
C TRP A 452 4.75 12.76 25.27
N LEU A 453 4.33 12.78 24.01
CA LEU A 453 5.23 12.51 22.90
C LEU A 453 6.19 13.70 22.68
N ASP A 454 7.29 13.45 21.98
CA ASP A 454 8.26 14.47 21.57
C ASP A 454 7.61 15.69 20.87
N THR A 455 6.60 15.46 20.04
CA THR A 455 5.82 16.51 19.35
C THR A 455 4.92 17.33 20.27
N GLU A 456 4.69 16.88 21.49
CA GLU A 456 3.77 17.50 22.47
C GLU A 456 4.51 18.25 23.58
N LEU A 457 5.84 18.12 23.67
CA LEU A 457 6.66 18.68 24.75
C LEU A 457 6.50 20.18 24.94
N ASN A 458 6.31 20.93 23.85
CA ASN A 458 6.12 22.39 23.87
C ASN A 458 4.80 22.83 24.52
N LYS A 459 3.85 21.91 24.75
CA LYS A 459 2.54 22.19 25.35
C LYS A 459 2.49 21.88 26.85
N ILE A 460 3.60 21.47 27.45
CA ILE A 460 3.64 20.95 28.82
C ILE A 460 3.95 22.08 29.81
N SER A 461 3.16 22.17 30.89
CA SER A 461 3.47 23.06 32.01
C SER A 461 4.65 22.53 32.83
N LYS A 462 5.56 23.41 33.27
CA LYS A 462 6.73 23.03 34.10
C LYS A 462 6.38 22.23 35.35
N LYS A 463 5.15 22.36 35.89
CA LYS A 463 4.67 21.61 37.06
C LYS A 463 4.60 20.09 36.82
N ASN A 464 4.36 19.64 35.59
CA ASN A 464 4.22 18.21 35.30
C ASN A 464 5.54 17.44 35.41
N TYR A 465 6.68 18.11 35.22
CA TYR A 465 8.02 17.52 35.31
C TYR A 465 8.48 17.28 36.76
N LEU A 466 7.80 17.87 37.76
CA LEU A 466 8.19 17.81 39.18
C LEU A 466 7.52 16.64 39.94
N ASN A 467 6.82 15.74 39.25
CA ASN A 467 6.19 14.58 39.89
C ASN A 467 7.23 13.50 40.24
N LYS A 468 7.03 12.83 41.37
CA LYS A 468 7.95 11.81 41.95
C LYS A 468 8.31 10.64 41.01
N ASN A 469 7.42 10.33 40.05
CA ASN A 469 7.55 9.22 39.11
C ASN A 469 7.64 9.72 37.66
N SER A 470 8.47 10.75 37.43
CA SER A 470 8.71 11.33 36.11
C SER A 470 9.93 10.70 35.44
N PHE A 471 9.77 10.33 34.16
CA PHE A 471 10.82 9.75 33.33
C PHE A 471 10.91 10.49 32.00
N ILE A 472 12.13 10.79 31.55
CA ILE A 472 12.41 11.33 30.22
C ILE A 472 12.98 10.23 29.34
N TYR A 473 12.46 10.11 28.13
CA TYR A 473 13.05 9.28 27.10
C TYR A 473 14.21 10.02 26.42
N GLN A 474 15.43 9.49 26.55
CA GLN A 474 16.62 10.04 25.93
C GLN A 474 17.56 8.92 25.49
N ASN A 475 18.08 9.02 24.26
CA ASN A 475 19.05 8.07 23.70
C ASN A 475 18.62 6.58 23.81
N GLY A 476 17.33 6.28 23.68
CA GLY A 476 16.80 4.93 23.75
C GLY A 476 16.41 4.45 25.14
N ASN A 477 16.59 5.27 26.18
CA ASN A 477 16.35 4.88 27.57
C ASN A 477 15.38 5.83 28.29
N LEU A 478 14.59 5.28 29.20
CA LEU A 478 13.77 5.99 30.17
C LEU A 478 14.62 6.31 31.40
N ILE A 479 14.92 7.59 31.56
CA ILE A 479 15.76 8.10 32.65
C ILE A 479 14.85 8.78 33.66
N LYS A 480 14.95 8.39 34.93
CA LYS A 480 14.18 9.02 36.02
C LYS A 480 14.64 10.48 36.17
N GLN A 481 13.69 11.41 36.24
CA GLN A 481 13.99 12.78 36.63
C GLN A 481 14.08 12.86 38.16
N GLU A 482 15.17 13.47 38.64
CA GLU A 482 15.39 13.78 40.05
C GLU A 482 14.74 15.10 40.46
#